data_AF-A0A2W1HAW3-F1
#
_entry.id   AF-A0A2W1HAW3-F1
#
_cell.length_a   1.000
_cell.length_b   1.000
_cell.length_c   1.000
_cell.angle_alpha   90.00
_cell.angle_beta   90.00
_cell.angle_gamma   90.00
#
_symmetry.space_group_name_H-M   'P 1'
#
loop_
_entity.id
_entity.type
_entity.pdbx_description
1 polymer ?
#
loop_
_entity_poly.entity_id
_entity_poly.type
_entity_poly.pdbx_seq_one_letter_code
_entity_poly.pdbx_strand_id
1 'polypeptide(L)'
;MSTTSSRRTKVSSHDSQDLHGSLKDKPPLPYTVGAAFTAYRHKPPAPFGHGYDSPWPPFKTGKFWLPQLDYCLSQSPLPGHTLKEYCTLAITDLIRTGYTYNAQVVVVNKTMVAKIYDPLYDNGFDCYDNKRDVIVLADGDYSREAAAYETLQRSSEARNCIPDYYGSWTIQVQTITGDKTYLRHVRLILMENVPGVVMSSIEPKLLPEATRSRIMQKILEAETFVYNAGVHHRDMSPRNVMLVSPSDIYTAPDPRVVIIDFNVSNILEINARRRGDTDLNAIHKTWPGRMVGPITRFWDELMEFEIKGWVEDDIGAANEWLWECFREREEYVPVVRDEDREECPRLVEVEELTGCVSDDDGEDDVVVFRGRGV
;
A
#
# COMPACT_ATOMS: atom_id res chain seq x y z
N MET A 1 -44.28 -38.13 8.89
CA MET A 1 -44.27 -36.79 8.26
C MET A 1 -43.39 -35.89 9.12
N SER A 2 -42.39 -35.21 8.54
CA SER A 2 -41.68 -34.05 9.09
C SER A 2 -40.88 -33.40 7.97
N THR A 3 -40.93 -32.08 7.83
CA THR A 3 -40.34 -31.34 6.70
C THR A 3 -39.15 -30.50 7.15
N THR A 4 -37.94 -30.91 6.78
CA THR A 4 -36.70 -30.17 7.10
C THR A 4 -36.55 -28.98 6.16
N SER A 5 -36.61 -27.76 6.69
CA SER A 5 -36.57 -26.53 5.88
C SER A 5 -35.15 -26.16 5.45
N SER A 6 -34.91 -26.13 4.14
CA SER A 6 -33.64 -25.66 3.56
C SER A 6 -33.63 -24.13 3.51
N ARG A 7 -32.86 -23.50 4.42
CA ARG A 7 -32.79 -22.04 4.56
C ARG A 7 -31.86 -21.42 3.49
N ARG A 8 -32.32 -21.39 2.24
CA ARG A 8 -31.70 -20.57 1.18
C ARG A 8 -31.64 -19.12 1.64
N THR A 9 -30.45 -18.56 1.78
CA THR A 9 -30.22 -17.12 1.85
C THR A 9 -30.64 -16.48 0.53
N LYS A 10 -31.64 -15.60 0.57
CA LYS A 10 -31.95 -14.72 -0.57
C LYS A 10 -30.87 -13.65 -0.64
N VAL A 11 -30.23 -13.49 -1.80
CA VAL A 11 -29.54 -12.25 -2.16
C VAL A 11 -30.61 -11.15 -2.25
N SER A 12 -30.33 -9.97 -1.68
CA SER A 12 -31.24 -8.82 -1.75
C SER A 12 -31.23 -8.23 -3.16
N SER A 13 -32.40 -7.98 -3.74
CA SER A 13 -32.55 -7.56 -5.14
C SER A 13 -32.79 -6.06 -5.27
N HIS A 14 -31.88 -5.23 -4.73
CA HIS A 14 -32.00 -3.76 -4.73
C HIS A 14 -30.77 -2.99 -5.26
N ASP A 15 -29.74 -3.67 -5.78
CA ASP A 15 -28.65 -3.04 -6.54
C ASP A 15 -28.93 -3.08 -8.06
N SER A 16 -30.00 -2.43 -8.50
CA SER A 16 -30.46 -2.49 -9.90
C SER A 16 -30.99 -1.17 -10.48
N GLN A 17 -30.30 -0.06 -10.17
CA GLN A 17 -30.44 1.22 -10.87
C GLN A 17 -29.21 2.10 -10.62
N ASP A 18 -28.20 1.97 -11.49
CA ASP A 18 -27.56 3.07 -12.25
C ASP A 18 -26.30 2.56 -12.94
N LEU A 19 -26.48 2.14 -14.19
CA LEU A 19 -25.64 1.15 -14.87
C LEU A 19 -25.59 1.47 -16.37
N HIS A 20 -25.01 2.62 -16.76
CA HIS A 20 -25.00 3.07 -18.16
C HIS A 20 -23.65 3.56 -18.73
N GLY A 21 -22.57 3.57 -17.93
CA GLY A 21 -21.23 3.98 -18.40
C GLY A 21 -20.23 2.85 -18.73
N SER A 22 -20.04 1.87 -17.83
CA SER A 22 -18.83 1.02 -17.84
C SER A 22 -19.04 -0.46 -18.27
N LEU A 23 -20.29 -0.94 -18.34
CA LEU A 23 -20.59 -2.39 -18.42
C LEU A 23 -21.04 -2.93 -19.79
N LYS A 24 -21.52 -2.08 -20.72
CA LYS A 24 -22.09 -2.55 -22.01
C LYS A 24 -21.04 -3.03 -23.01
N ASP A 25 -19.84 -2.44 -22.98
CA ASP A 25 -18.81 -2.60 -24.01
C ASP A 25 -17.57 -3.39 -23.53
N LYS A 26 -17.63 -4.01 -22.34
CA LYS A 26 -16.55 -4.87 -21.83
C LYS A 26 -16.85 -6.35 -22.14
N PRO A 27 -15.88 -7.12 -22.67
CA PRO A 27 -16.05 -8.55 -22.89
C PRO A 27 -16.15 -9.31 -21.55
N PRO A 28 -16.65 -10.55 -21.53
CA PRO A 28 -16.78 -11.32 -20.29
C PRO A 28 -15.46 -11.48 -19.53
N LEU A 29 -15.51 -11.32 -18.21
CA LEU A 29 -14.35 -11.51 -17.32
C LEU A 29 -13.71 -12.90 -17.51
N PRO A 30 -12.41 -13.00 -17.85
CA PRO A 30 -11.72 -14.28 -18.02
C PRO A 30 -11.27 -14.87 -16.67
N TYR A 31 -11.33 -14.10 -15.59
CA TYR A 31 -10.82 -14.45 -14.27
C TYR A 31 -11.87 -15.22 -13.45
N THR A 32 -12.18 -16.44 -13.87
CA THR A 32 -13.21 -17.30 -13.26
C THR A 32 -12.62 -18.62 -12.74
N VAL A 33 -13.29 -19.27 -11.78
CA VAL A 33 -12.83 -20.54 -11.21
C VAL A 33 -12.75 -21.61 -12.29
N GLY A 34 -11.61 -22.29 -12.39
CA GLY A 34 -11.30 -23.27 -13.44
C GLY A 34 -10.63 -22.67 -14.68
N ALA A 35 -10.58 -21.35 -14.84
CA ALA A 35 -9.75 -20.73 -15.89
C ALA A 35 -8.26 -20.92 -15.59
N ALA A 36 -7.46 -21.10 -16.65
CA ALA A 36 -6.03 -21.35 -16.53
C ALA A 36 -5.21 -20.52 -17.53
N PHE A 37 -4.06 -20.03 -17.08
CA PHE A 37 -3.16 -19.15 -17.85
C PHE A 37 -1.71 -19.64 -17.76
N THR A 38 -0.97 -19.53 -18.86
CA THR A 38 0.50 -19.64 -18.83
C THR A 38 1.08 -18.28 -18.49
N ALA A 39 1.76 -18.19 -17.35
CA ALA A 39 2.40 -16.98 -16.87
C ALA A 39 3.92 -17.07 -17.06
N TYR A 40 4.54 -16.04 -17.63
CA TYR A 40 5.98 -15.93 -17.82
C TYR A 40 6.56 -14.95 -16.81
N ARG A 41 7.70 -15.27 -16.18
CA ARG A 41 8.35 -14.36 -15.20
C ARG A 41 8.72 -13.06 -15.92
N HIS A 42 8.42 -11.94 -15.30
CA HIS A 42 8.60 -10.63 -15.87
C HIS A 42 9.36 -9.73 -14.90
N LYS A 43 10.38 -9.01 -15.38
CA LYS A 43 10.95 -7.88 -14.66
C LYS A 43 10.12 -6.64 -15.00
N PRO A 44 9.49 -5.96 -14.03
CA PRO A 44 8.74 -4.72 -14.28
C PRO A 44 9.60 -3.62 -14.94
N PRO A 45 8.97 -2.60 -15.56
CA PRO A 45 9.64 -1.31 -15.73
C PRO A 45 9.96 -0.67 -14.37
N ALA A 46 10.77 0.38 -14.35
CA ALA A 46 10.99 1.16 -13.14
C ALA A 46 9.66 1.71 -12.56
N PRO A 47 9.48 1.74 -11.23
CA PRO A 47 8.26 2.27 -10.60
C PRO A 47 8.10 3.76 -10.90
N PHE A 48 6.86 4.19 -11.17
CA PHE A 48 6.57 5.57 -11.56
C PHE A 48 5.25 6.12 -11.00
N GLY A 49 5.12 7.45 -11.07
CA GLY A 49 4.02 8.21 -10.47
C GLY A 49 4.13 8.29 -8.94
N HIS A 50 3.10 8.77 -8.25
CA HIS A 50 3.01 8.80 -6.78
C HIS A 50 4.29 9.32 -6.05
N GLY A 51 5.06 10.21 -6.67
CA GLY A 51 6.29 10.79 -6.10
C GLY A 51 7.62 10.18 -6.56
N TYR A 52 7.66 9.15 -7.42
CA TYR A 52 8.90 8.74 -8.07
C TYR A 52 9.34 9.76 -9.14
N ASP A 53 10.65 10.10 -9.18
CA ASP A 53 11.25 11.02 -10.17
C ASP A 53 11.40 10.42 -11.58
N SER A 54 11.14 9.12 -11.73
CA SER A 54 11.07 8.43 -13.01
C SER A 54 10.16 9.16 -14.02
N PRO A 55 10.58 9.33 -15.29
CA PRO A 55 9.72 9.92 -16.31
C PRO A 55 8.41 9.15 -16.44
N TRP A 56 7.28 9.87 -16.39
CA TRP A 56 5.98 9.28 -16.68
C TRP A 56 5.96 8.74 -18.12
N PRO A 57 5.25 7.62 -18.37
CA PRO A 57 4.98 7.17 -19.73
C PRO A 57 4.09 8.18 -20.50
N PRO A 58 3.97 8.05 -21.84
CA PRO A 58 3.11 8.92 -22.64
C PRO A 58 1.63 8.89 -22.21
N PHE A 59 1.25 9.75 -21.29
CA PHE A 59 -0.08 9.82 -20.66
C PHE A 59 -1.11 10.49 -21.58
N LYS A 60 -2.34 9.96 -21.61
CA LYS A 60 -3.46 10.48 -22.42
C LYS A 60 -3.06 10.69 -23.89
N THR A 61 -2.47 9.65 -24.48
CA THR A 61 -2.01 9.58 -25.88
C THR A 61 -3.05 10.07 -26.90
N GLY A 62 -2.62 10.34 -28.14
CA GLY A 62 -3.50 10.66 -29.29
C GLY A 62 -4.47 9.55 -29.75
N LYS A 63 -4.80 8.60 -28.86
CA LYS A 63 -5.90 7.63 -28.99
C LYS A 63 -6.87 7.69 -27.79
N PHE A 64 -6.65 8.58 -26.82
CA PHE A 64 -7.34 8.60 -25.53
C PHE A 64 -8.85 8.86 -25.62
N TRP A 65 -9.35 9.34 -26.77
CA TRP A 65 -10.79 9.44 -27.03
C TRP A 65 -11.48 8.08 -27.26
N LEU A 66 -10.76 7.02 -27.64
CA LEU A 66 -11.33 5.70 -27.96
C LEU A 66 -12.06 5.05 -26.77
N PRO A 67 -13.13 4.26 -26.97
CA PRO A 67 -13.73 3.41 -25.92
C PRO A 67 -12.67 2.57 -25.18
N GLN A 68 -12.90 2.23 -23.90
CA GLN A 68 -11.87 1.59 -23.06
C GLN A 68 -11.35 0.27 -23.66
N LEU A 69 -12.22 -0.51 -24.29
CA LEU A 69 -11.85 -1.73 -25.03
C LEU A 69 -10.90 -1.43 -26.19
N ASP A 70 -11.28 -0.52 -27.10
CA ASP A 70 -10.45 -0.13 -28.23
C ASP A 70 -9.13 0.52 -27.78
N TYR A 71 -9.15 1.32 -26.72
CA TYR A 71 -7.94 1.91 -26.15
C TYR A 71 -6.96 0.82 -25.68
N CYS A 72 -7.44 -0.15 -24.88
CA CYS A 72 -6.67 -1.29 -24.38
C CYS A 72 -6.27 -2.31 -25.46
N LEU A 73 -6.85 -2.25 -26.66
CA LEU A 73 -6.43 -3.02 -27.84
C LEU A 73 -5.49 -2.23 -28.77
N SER A 74 -5.50 -0.90 -28.69
CA SER A 74 -4.70 -0.01 -29.54
C SER A 74 -3.32 0.35 -28.95
N GLN A 75 -3.07 -0.10 -27.72
CA GLN A 75 -1.90 0.17 -26.89
C GLN A 75 -1.38 -1.16 -26.31
N SER A 76 -0.11 -1.23 -25.94
CA SER A 76 0.42 -2.32 -25.11
C SER A 76 0.80 -1.78 -23.73
N PRO A 77 0.77 -2.60 -22.67
CA PRO A 77 1.36 -2.22 -21.38
C PRO A 77 2.85 -1.92 -21.54
N LEU A 78 3.41 -1.14 -20.61
CA LEU A 78 4.79 -0.69 -20.68
C LEU A 78 5.80 -1.84 -20.79
N PRO A 79 6.88 -1.66 -21.57
CA PRO A 79 7.90 -2.68 -21.74
C PRO A 79 8.69 -2.85 -20.44
N GLY A 80 8.65 -4.06 -19.90
CA GLY A 80 9.68 -4.59 -19.00
C GLY A 80 10.47 -5.67 -19.71
N HIS A 81 10.93 -6.71 -18.99
CA HIS A 81 11.68 -7.82 -19.57
C HIS A 81 11.07 -9.17 -19.20
N THR A 82 10.43 -9.83 -20.18
CA THR A 82 9.91 -11.20 -20.04
C THR A 82 11.04 -12.22 -20.12
N LEU A 83 11.15 -13.08 -19.12
CA LEU A 83 12.13 -14.17 -19.03
C LEU A 83 11.57 -15.48 -19.62
N LYS A 84 12.44 -16.49 -19.76
CA LYS A 84 12.06 -17.82 -20.26
C LYS A 84 11.39 -18.70 -19.20
N GLU A 85 11.47 -18.32 -17.93
CA GLU A 85 10.79 -18.98 -16.82
C GLU A 85 9.27 -18.82 -16.96
N TYR A 86 8.53 -19.91 -16.82
CA TYR A 86 7.07 -19.90 -16.91
C TYR A 86 6.44 -20.89 -15.92
N CYS A 87 5.18 -20.65 -15.57
CA CYS A 87 4.34 -21.55 -14.80
C CYS A 87 2.90 -21.55 -15.34
N THR A 88 2.12 -22.55 -14.95
CA THR A 88 0.67 -22.58 -15.21
C THR A 88 -0.07 -22.16 -13.95
N LEU A 89 -0.96 -21.17 -14.08
CA LEU A 89 -1.81 -20.66 -13.01
C LEU A 89 -3.25 -21.07 -13.30
N ALA A 90 -3.81 -21.97 -12.50
CA ALA A 90 -5.23 -22.31 -12.52
C ALA A 90 -5.95 -21.58 -11.39
N ILE A 91 -6.99 -20.80 -11.71
CA ILE A 91 -7.81 -20.11 -10.71
C ILE A 91 -8.65 -21.14 -9.96
N THR A 92 -8.44 -21.20 -8.64
CA THR A 92 -9.13 -22.13 -7.73
C THR A 92 -10.16 -21.45 -6.84
N ASP A 93 -10.04 -20.13 -6.59
CA ASP A 93 -11.03 -19.34 -5.86
C ASP A 93 -10.95 -17.85 -6.23
N LEU A 94 -11.94 -17.04 -5.85
CA LEU A 94 -12.04 -15.62 -6.18
C LEU A 94 -12.04 -14.76 -4.90
N ILE A 95 -11.17 -13.75 -4.84
CA ILE A 95 -11.11 -12.80 -3.71
C ILE A 95 -11.78 -11.47 -4.09
N ARG A 96 -11.48 -10.93 -5.28
CA ARG A 96 -12.00 -9.63 -5.75
C ARG A 96 -11.95 -9.58 -7.28
N THR A 97 -13.06 -9.87 -7.97
CA THR A 97 -13.15 -9.86 -9.44
C THR A 97 -14.41 -9.15 -9.92
N GLY A 98 -14.31 -8.31 -10.94
CA GLY A 98 -15.42 -7.43 -11.36
C GLY A 98 -15.02 -6.41 -12.43
N TYR A 99 -16.01 -5.87 -13.13
CA TYR A 99 -15.82 -5.01 -14.31
C TYR A 99 -15.37 -3.57 -14.01
N THR A 100 -15.14 -3.22 -12.74
CA THR A 100 -14.78 -1.89 -12.26
C THR A 100 -13.64 -1.87 -11.23
N TYR A 101 -12.97 -3.00 -10.98
CA TYR A 101 -11.84 -3.06 -10.04
C TYR A 101 -10.50 -2.90 -10.78
N ASN A 102 -9.68 -1.93 -10.35
CA ASN A 102 -8.35 -1.63 -10.89
C ASN A 102 -7.45 -2.88 -11.00
N ALA A 103 -7.52 -3.76 -10.00
CA ALA A 103 -6.84 -5.04 -9.96
C ALA A 103 -7.82 -6.17 -9.63
N GLN A 104 -7.65 -7.31 -10.31
CA GLN A 104 -8.43 -8.53 -10.11
C GLN A 104 -7.62 -9.47 -9.21
N VAL A 105 -8.21 -9.96 -8.11
CA VAL A 105 -7.53 -10.75 -7.08
C VAL A 105 -8.16 -12.13 -6.99
N VAL A 106 -7.36 -13.17 -7.21
CA VAL A 106 -7.82 -14.56 -7.30
C VAL A 106 -6.83 -15.52 -6.65
N VAL A 107 -7.33 -16.60 -6.04
CA VAL A 107 -6.47 -17.69 -5.54
C VAL A 107 -6.12 -18.59 -6.72
N VAL A 108 -4.83 -18.80 -6.96
CA VAL A 108 -4.31 -19.68 -8.01
C VAL A 108 -3.55 -20.85 -7.41
N ASN A 109 -3.72 -22.03 -8.00
CA ASN A 109 -3.09 -23.28 -7.58
C ASN A 109 -3.31 -23.61 -6.07
N LYS A 110 -4.43 -23.14 -5.49
CA LYS A 110 -4.86 -23.23 -4.07
C LYS A 110 -4.00 -22.46 -3.04
N THR A 111 -2.69 -22.33 -3.24
CA THR A 111 -1.76 -21.83 -2.21
C THR A 111 -1.22 -20.41 -2.45
N MET A 112 -1.50 -19.82 -3.61
CA MET A 112 -1.00 -18.49 -3.98
C MET A 112 -2.15 -17.56 -4.33
N VAL A 113 -1.96 -16.25 -4.12
CA VAL A 113 -2.83 -15.21 -4.68
C VAL A 113 -2.15 -14.60 -5.90
N ALA A 114 -2.91 -14.46 -6.98
CA ALA A 114 -2.54 -13.63 -8.12
C ALA A 114 -3.31 -12.30 -8.06
N LYS A 115 -2.56 -11.20 -8.05
CA LYS A 115 -3.09 -9.84 -8.21
C LYS A 115 -2.79 -9.37 -9.62
N ILE A 116 -3.84 -9.19 -10.42
CA ILE A 116 -3.80 -9.05 -11.88
C ILE A 116 -4.23 -7.63 -12.27
N TYR A 117 -3.34 -6.87 -12.89
CA TYR A 117 -3.55 -5.47 -13.27
C TYR A 117 -4.04 -5.44 -14.72
N ASP A 118 -5.34 -5.69 -14.92
CA ASP A 118 -5.97 -5.67 -16.24
C ASP A 118 -6.68 -4.33 -16.50
N PRO A 119 -6.10 -3.42 -17.31
CA PRO A 119 -6.66 -2.08 -17.55
C PRO A 119 -8.02 -2.10 -18.26
N LEU A 120 -8.44 -3.24 -18.83
CA LEU A 120 -9.77 -3.37 -19.43
C LEU A 120 -10.89 -3.39 -18.37
N TYR A 121 -10.59 -3.82 -17.14
CA TYR A 121 -11.57 -3.97 -16.06
C TYR A 121 -11.44 -2.94 -14.93
N ASP A 122 -10.50 -2.00 -15.03
CA ASP A 122 -10.52 -0.75 -14.25
C ASP A 122 -11.84 0.02 -14.49
N ASN A 123 -12.31 0.78 -13.49
CA ASN A 123 -13.51 1.61 -13.60
C ASN A 123 -13.53 2.54 -14.82
N GLY A 124 -12.36 3.08 -15.23
CA GLY A 124 -12.19 3.99 -16.35
C GLY A 124 -12.25 5.48 -16.01
N PHE A 125 -12.80 5.81 -14.84
CA PHE A 125 -13.14 7.18 -14.42
C PHE A 125 -12.68 7.49 -12.99
N ASP A 126 -12.39 8.77 -12.71
CA ASP A 126 -12.14 9.29 -11.36
C ASP A 126 -13.44 9.64 -10.62
N CYS A 127 -13.33 10.21 -9.42
CA CYS A 127 -14.47 10.61 -8.58
C CYS A 127 -15.24 11.85 -9.09
N TYR A 128 -14.85 12.42 -10.24
CA TYR A 128 -15.51 13.53 -10.91
C TYR A 128 -15.93 13.16 -12.34
N ASP A 129 -16.06 11.85 -12.62
CA ASP A 129 -16.36 11.27 -13.94
C ASP A 129 -15.38 11.64 -15.06
N ASN A 130 -14.17 12.13 -14.74
CA ASN A 130 -13.14 12.32 -15.76
C ASN A 130 -12.54 10.98 -16.15
N LYS A 131 -12.41 10.76 -17.45
CA LYS A 131 -11.72 9.59 -17.99
C LYS A 131 -10.25 9.54 -17.54
N ARG A 132 -9.81 8.36 -17.08
CA ARG A 132 -8.45 8.05 -16.64
C ARG A 132 -7.68 7.26 -17.70
N ASP A 133 -6.36 7.37 -17.69
CA ASP A 133 -5.49 6.50 -18.51
C ASP A 133 -5.26 5.17 -17.80
N VAL A 134 -6.22 4.25 -17.97
CA VAL A 134 -6.28 2.95 -17.30
C VAL A 134 -5.01 2.11 -17.49
N ILE A 135 -4.31 2.27 -18.61
CA ILE A 135 -3.09 1.51 -18.92
C ILE A 135 -1.92 2.05 -18.09
N VAL A 136 -1.74 3.38 -18.08
CA VAL A 136 -0.72 4.05 -17.26
C VAL A 136 -0.96 3.83 -15.76
N LEU A 137 -2.23 3.75 -15.32
CA LEU A 137 -2.56 3.36 -13.95
C LEU A 137 -2.18 1.90 -13.65
N ALA A 138 -2.62 0.94 -14.48
CA ALA A 138 -2.33 -0.48 -14.27
C ALA A 138 -0.82 -0.81 -14.29
N ASP A 139 -0.05 -0.20 -15.20
CA ASP A 139 1.42 -0.35 -15.23
C ASP A 139 2.09 0.35 -14.03
N GLY A 140 1.52 1.46 -13.55
CA GLY A 140 2.01 2.19 -12.38
C GLY A 140 1.83 1.38 -11.09
N ASP A 141 0.62 0.90 -10.84
CA ASP A 141 0.28 0.04 -9.71
C ASP A 141 1.15 -1.23 -9.71
N TYR A 142 1.25 -1.90 -10.86
CA TYR A 142 2.09 -3.08 -11.04
C TYR A 142 3.58 -2.81 -10.75
N SER A 143 4.14 -1.73 -11.31
CA SER A 143 5.58 -1.45 -11.18
C SER A 143 5.96 -1.00 -9.77
N ARG A 144 5.14 -0.18 -9.10
CA ARG A 144 5.36 0.22 -7.70
C ARG A 144 5.24 -0.97 -6.74
N GLU A 145 4.16 -1.75 -6.83
CA GLU A 145 3.93 -2.88 -5.93
C GLU A 145 5.02 -3.95 -6.07
N ALA A 146 5.39 -4.30 -7.31
CA ALA A 146 6.46 -5.25 -7.57
C ALA A 146 7.83 -4.76 -7.07
N ALA A 147 8.16 -3.47 -7.29
CA ALA A 147 9.43 -2.91 -6.83
C ALA A 147 9.52 -2.86 -5.30
N ALA A 148 8.40 -2.57 -4.61
CA ALA A 148 8.30 -2.66 -3.16
C ALA A 148 8.56 -4.08 -2.65
N TYR A 149 7.85 -5.09 -3.19
CA TYR A 149 8.05 -6.49 -2.80
C TYR A 149 9.49 -6.98 -3.06
N GLU A 150 10.10 -6.66 -4.21
CA GLU A 150 11.51 -7.01 -4.52
C GLU A 150 12.51 -6.29 -3.58
N THR A 151 12.18 -5.09 -3.09
CA THR A 151 12.99 -4.34 -2.11
C THR A 151 12.92 -4.97 -0.72
N LEU A 152 11.70 -5.31 -0.29
CA LEU A 152 11.43 -5.88 1.04
C LEU A 152 12.07 -7.26 1.24
N GLN A 153 12.42 -7.98 0.17
CA GLN A 153 13.14 -9.27 0.28
C GLN A 153 14.52 -9.15 0.97
N ARG A 154 15.06 -7.93 1.11
CA ARG A 154 16.37 -7.64 1.70
C ARG A 154 16.38 -7.63 3.24
N SER A 155 15.22 -7.53 3.89
CA SER A 155 15.08 -7.60 5.36
C SER A 155 14.35 -8.87 5.77
N SER A 156 14.89 -9.58 6.77
CA SER A 156 14.23 -10.73 7.41
C SER A 156 13.00 -10.31 8.20
N GLU A 157 13.07 -9.14 8.80
CA GLU A 157 12.10 -8.56 9.72
C GLU A 157 10.85 -8.13 8.95
N ALA A 158 11.04 -7.31 7.91
CA ALA A 158 9.96 -6.87 7.04
C ALA A 158 9.27 -8.04 6.32
N ARG A 159 10.04 -9.06 5.90
CA ARG A 159 9.50 -10.30 5.31
C ARG A 159 8.53 -11.06 6.21
N ASN A 160 8.72 -11.05 7.53
CA ASN A 160 7.79 -11.72 8.45
C ASN A 160 6.42 -11.02 8.52
N CYS A 161 6.39 -9.74 8.16
CA CYS A 161 5.25 -8.82 8.24
C CYS A 161 4.50 -8.63 6.91
N ILE A 162 4.87 -9.34 5.84
CA ILE A 162 4.22 -9.29 4.51
C ILE A 162 3.92 -10.72 4.01
N PRO A 163 3.15 -10.88 2.91
CA PRO A 163 3.07 -12.13 2.18
C PRO A 163 4.44 -12.55 1.61
N ASP A 164 4.75 -13.85 1.61
CA ASP A 164 5.79 -14.40 0.75
C ASP A 164 5.55 -13.95 -0.71
N TYR A 165 6.58 -13.45 -1.39
CA TYR A 165 6.47 -12.94 -2.75
C TYR A 165 7.04 -13.92 -3.77
N TYR A 166 6.16 -14.55 -4.55
CA TYR A 166 6.52 -15.51 -5.60
C TYR A 166 6.79 -14.84 -6.97
N GLY A 167 6.86 -13.50 -6.98
CA GLY A 167 7.44 -12.75 -8.08
C GLY A 167 6.45 -11.99 -8.97
N SER A 168 7.03 -11.31 -9.95
CA SER A 168 6.35 -10.58 -11.02
C SER A 168 6.24 -11.41 -12.29
N TRP A 169 5.07 -11.38 -12.92
CA TRP A 169 4.73 -12.25 -14.06
C TRP A 169 3.88 -11.51 -15.10
N THR A 170 3.76 -12.11 -16.28
CA THR A 170 2.86 -11.63 -17.34
C THR A 170 2.16 -12.79 -18.03
N ILE A 171 0.87 -12.62 -18.30
CA ILE A 171 0.01 -13.59 -18.99
C ILE A 171 -0.48 -13.01 -20.32
N GLN A 172 -0.89 -13.89 -21.24
CA GLN A 172 -1.66 -13.51 -22.41
C GLN A 172 -3.15 -13.80 -22.17
N VAL A 173 -3.98 -12.79 -22.35
CA VAL A 173 -5.43 -12.83 -22.14
C VAL A 173 -6.11 -12.69 -23.49
N GLN A 174 -6.88 -13.71 -23.87
CA GLN A 174 -7.69 -13.65 -25.08
C GLN A 174 -8.82 -12.63 -24.91
N THR A 175 -9.11 -11.86 -25.94
CA THR A 175 -10.16 -10.85 -25.95
C THR A 175 -10.83 -10.89 -27.33
N ILE A 176 -12.14 -11.14 -27.36
CA ILE A 176 -12.91 -11.35 -28.58
C ILE A 176 -13.81 -10.13 -28.80
N THR A 177 -13.75 -9.51 -29.97
CA THR A 177 -14.58 -8.36 -30.35
C THR A 177 -15.17 -8.57 -31.75
N GLY A 178 -16.48 -8.81 -31.82
CA GLY A 178 -17.10 -9.38 -33.02
C GLY A 178 -16.39 -10.67 -33.44
N ASP A 179 -16.08 -10.81 -34.72
CA ASP A 179 -15.38 -11.97 -35.29
C ASP A 179 -13.86 -11.99 -35.04
N LYS A 180 -13.30 -10.99 -34.34
CA LYS A 180 -11.84 -10.85 -34.14
C LYS A 180 -11.39 -11.31 -32.77
N THR A 181 -10.35 -12.14 -32.74
CA THR A 181 -9.59 -12.48 -31.54
C THR A 181 -8.34 -11.60 -31.44
N TYR A 182 -8.12 -11.05 -30.25
CA TYR A 182 -6.92 -10.33 -29.85
C TYR A 182 -6.27 -11.04 -28.64
N LEU A 183 -4.94 -10.94 -28.52
CA LEU A 183 -4.18 -11.35 -27.34
C LEU A 183 -3.62 -10.11 -26.67
N ARG A 184 -4.08 -9.81 -25.46
CA ARG A 184 -3.56 -8.72 -24.63
C ARG A 184 -2.54 -9.27 -23.65
N HIS A 185 -1.39 -8.62 -23.51
CA HIS A 185 -0.51 -8.89 -22.39
C HIS A 185 -1.10 -8.24 -21.14
N VAL A 186 -1.15 -8.96 -20.04
CA VAL A 186 -1.61 -8.46 -18.73
C VAL A 186 -0.53 -8.75 -17.70
N ARG A 187 -0.33 -7.83 -16.77
CA ARG A 187 0.68 -7.91 -15.70
C ARG A 187 0.05 -8.49 -14.44
N LEU A 188 0.83 -9.25 -13.66
CA LEU A 188 0.41 -9.74 -12.36
C LEU A 188 1.60 -9.95 -11.42
N ILE A 189 1.32 -9.95 -10.12
CA ILE A 189 2.23 -10.47 -9.09
C ILE A 189 1.62 -11.70 -8.41
N LEU A 190 2.49 -12.60 -7.94
CA LEU A 190 2.13 -13.78 -7.15
C LEU A 190 2.64 -13.64 -5.71
N MET A 191 1.79 -13.99 -4.75
CA MET A 191 2.09 -13.89 -3.32
C MET A 191 1.44 -15.01 -2.48
N GLU A 192 1.80 -15.13 -1.20
CA GLU A 192 1.16 -16.03 -0.22
C GLU A 192 -0.37 -15.91 -0.25
N ASN A 193 -1.09 -17.04 -0.26
CA ASN A 193 -2.51 -17.02 0.11
C ASN A 193 -2.65 -16.97 1.64
N VAL A 194 -2.46 -15.77 2.20
CA VAL A 194 -2.42 -15.50 3.65
C VAL A 194 -3.69 -16.01 4.34
N PRO A 195 -3.62 -17.00 5.26
CA PRO A 195 -4.79 -17.61 5.89
C PRO A 195 -5.29 -16.76 7.07
N GLY A 196 -5.76 -15.54 6.79
CA GLY A 196 -6.22 -14.57 7.78
C GLY A 196 -7.46 -13.79 7.35
N VAL A 197 -7.96 -12.96 8.27
CA VAL A 197 -9.07 -12.03 8.00
C VAL A 197 -8.52 -10.64 7.71
N VAL A 198 -9.13 -9.90 6.79
CA VAL A 198 -8.80 -8.48 6.57
C VAL A 198 -9.30 -7.68 7.77
N MET A 199 -8.46 -6.81 8.32
CA MET A 199 -8.75 -6.07 9.55
C MET A 199 -10.02 -5.20 9.44
N SER A 200 -10.33 -4.67 8.26
CA SER A 200 -11.57 -3.93 7.97
C SER A 200 -12.85 -4.77 7.97
N SER A 201 -12.78 -6.12 8.06
CA SER A 201 -13.95 -6.99 8.23
C SER A 201 -14.22 -7.40 9.68
N ILE A 202 -13.42 -6.91 10.62
CA ILE A 202 -13.58 -7.13 12.07
C ILE A 202 -14.37 -5.95 12.64
N GLU A 203 -15.30 -6.21 13.58
CA GLU A 203 -15.93 -5.16 14.39
C GLU A 203 -15.08 -4.94 15.65
N PRO A 204 -14.32 -3.82 15.76
CA PRO A 204 -13.36 -3.68 16.85
C PRO A 204 -14.04 -3.52 18.21
N LYS A 205 -15.30 -3.07 18.25
CA LYS A 205 -16.08 -2.94 19.49
C LYS A 205 -16.44 -4.27 20.14
N LEU A 206 -16.21 -5.41 19.47
CA LEU A 206 -16.28 -6.74 20.05
C LEU A 206 -14.95 -7.22 20.68
N LEU A 207 -13.84 -6.51 20.43
CA LEU A 207 -12.53 -6.79 21.02
C LEU A 207 -12.31 -5.95 22.29
N PRO A 208 -11.70 -6.50 23.34
CA PRO A 208 -11.19 -5.71 24.46
C PRO A 208 -10.22 -4.63 23.99
N GLU A 209 -10.24 -3.48 24.63
CA GLU A 209 -9.40 -2.32 24.30
C GLU A 209 -7.90 -2.66 24.32
N ALA A 210 -7.43 -3.36 25.36
CA ALA A 210 -6.06 -3.86 25.42
C ALA A 210 -5.69 -4.80 24.25
N THR A 211 -6.66 -5.55 23.71
CA THR A 211 -6.47 -6.38 22.51
C THR A 211 -6.36 -5.53 21.25
N ARG A 212 -7.20 -4.49 21.10
CA ARG A 212 -7.09 -3.53 19.99
C ARG A 212 -5.76 -2.79 20.02
N SER A 213 -5.37 -2.27 21.20
CA SER A 213 -4.10 -1.59 21.45
C SER A 213 -2.90 -2.49 21.12
N ARG A 214 -2.89 -3.77 21.55
CA ARG A 214 -1.85 -4.74 21.16
C ARG A 214 -1.79 -4.98 19.65
N ILE A 215 -2.94 -5.11 18.98
CA ILE A 215 -3.00 -5.28 17.52
C ILE A 215 -2.43 -4.04 16.81
N MET A 216 -2.82 -2.83 17.25
CA MET A 216 -2.30 -1.57 16.70
C MET A 216 -0.79 -1.41 16.92
N GLN A 217 -0.26 -1.75 18.11
CA GLN A 217 1.18 -1.75 18.34
C GLN A 217 1.91 -2.64 17.33
N LYS A 218 1.44 -3.88 17.11
CA LYS A 218 2.04 -4.82 16.16
C LYS A 218 1.92 -4.38 14.70
N ILE A 219 0.94 -3.55 14.34
CA ILE A 219 0.82 -2.93 13.01
C ILE A 219 1.88 -1.85 12.81
N LEU A 220 2.12 -1.02 13.81
CA LEU A 220 3.12 0.05 13.74
C LEU A 220 4.55 -0.48 13.88
N GLU A 221 4.77 -1.57 14.62
CA GLU A 221 6.01 -2.35 14.60
C GLU A 221 6.25 -2.97 13.21
N ALA A 222 5.23 -3.60 12.62
CA ALA A 222 5.29 -4.18 11.27
C ALA A 222 5.59 -3.14 10.18
N GLU A 223 4.94 -1.98 10.23
CA GLU A 223 5.24 -0.87 9.31
C GLU A 223 6.66 -0.33 9.54
N THR A 224 7.11 -0.25 10.80
CA THR A 224 8.46 0.22 11.11
C THR A 224 9.54 -0.68 10.51
N PHE A 225 9.36 -2.00 10.48
CA PHE A 225 10.26 -2.90 9.74
C PHE A 225 10.20 -2.65 8.23
N VAL A 226 9.01 -2.49 7.65
CA VAL A 226 8.78 -2.19 6.22
C VAL A 226 9.43 -0.86 5.80
N TYR A 227 9.29 0.18 6.62
CA TYR A 227 9.87 1.51 6.41
C TYR A 227 11.39 1.49 6.50
N ASN A 228 11.96 0.87 7.53
CA ASN A 228 13.41 0.80 7.72
C ASN A 228 14.08 -0.16 6.70
N ALA A 229 13.33 -1.10 6.10
CA ALA A 229 13.74 -1.85 4.92
C ALA A 229 13.69 -1.03 3.60
N GLY A 230 13.33 0.25 3.67
CA GLY A 230 13.41 1.21 2.56
C GLY A 230 12.10 1.44 1.80
N VAL A 231 10.95 0.97 2.28
CA VAL A 231 9.65 1.13 1.60
C VAL A 231 8.63 1.84 2.50
N HIS A 232 8.18 3.02 2.09
CA HIS A 232 7.06 3.71 2.73
C HIS A 232 5.74 3.27 2.09
N HIS A 233 4.85 2.63 2.86
CA HIS A 233 3.60 2.04 2.36
C HIS A 233 2.61 3.05 1.77
N ARG A 234 2.49 4.24 2.38
CA ARG A 234 1.59 5.36 2.01
C ARG A 234 0.07 5.11 1.98
N ASP A 235 -0.40 3.88 2.11
CA ASP A 235 -1.83 3.58 2.33
C ASP A 235 -2.05 2.65 3.54
N MET A 236 -1.54 3.03 4.71
CA MET A 236 -1.70 2.23 5.94
C MET A 236 -3.11 2.37 6.48
N SER A 237 -3.90 1.31 6.31
CA SER A 237 -5.34 1.33 6.61
C SER A 237 -5.84 -0.08 6.97
N PRO A 238 -6.96 -0.22 7.71
CA PRO A 238 -7.53 -1.53 8.07
C PRO A 238 -7.88 -2.45 6.87
N ARG A 239 -8.05 -1.90 5.66
CA ARG A 239 -8.27 -2.70 4.43
C ARG A 239 -6.98 -3.36 3.90
N ASN A 240 -5.82 -2.82 4.27
CA ASN A 240 -4.50 -3.21 3.81
C ASN A 240 -3.70 -3.99 4.88
N VAL A 241 -4.39 -4.45 5.93
CA VAL A 241 -3.85 -5.29 7.00
C VAL A 241 -4.67 -6.58 7.08
N MET A 242 -3.99 -7.73 7.16
CA MET A 242 -4.58 -9.02 7.48
C MET A 242 -4.11 -9.49 8.87
N LEU A 243 -5.04 -10.05 9.64
CA LEU A 243 -4.75 -10.69 10.93
C LEU A 243 -4.89 -12.21 10.77
N VAL A 244 -3.79 -12.92 11.04
CA VAL A 244 -3.67 -14.38 10.94
C VAL A 244 -3.65 -14.97 12.35
N SER A 245 -4.49 -15.97 12.61
CA SER A 245 -4.62 -16.61 13.92
C SER A 245 -4.92 -18.11 13.79
N PRO A 246 -4.37 -18.99 14.66
CA PRO A 246 -4.77 -20.39 14.74
C PRO A 246 -6.19 -20.63 15.28
N SER A 247 -6.76 -19.63 15.98
CA SER A 247 -8.10 -19.64 16.57
C SER A 247 -8.96 -18.48 16.04
N ASP A 248 -10.24 -18.44 16.39
CA ASP A 248 -11.13 -17.30 16.10
C ASP A 248 -10.49 -15.97 16.57
N ILE A 249 -10.52 -14.96 15.69
CA ILE A 249 -9.83 -13.67 15.90
C ILE A 249 -10.34 -12.91 17.14
N TYR A 250 -11.60 -13.08 17.53
CA TYR A 250 -12.17 -12.47 18.74
C TYR A 250 -11.76 -13.20 20.03
N THR A 251 -11.09 -14.34 19.91
CA THR A 251 -10.52 -15.13 21.02
C THR A 251 -8.99 -15.22 20.99
N ALA A 252 -8.37 -14.74 19.92
CA ALA A 252 -6.93 -14.81 19.70
C ALA A 252 -6.20 -13.78 20.58
N PRO A 253 -5.29 -14.20 21.49
CA PRO A 253 -4.59 -13.25 22.35
C PRO A 253 -3.50 -12.46 21.59
N ASP A 254 -3.01 -12.98 20.46
CA ASP A 254 -1.86 -12.41 19.76
C ASP A 254 -1.74 -12.80 18.27
N PRO A 255 -2.62 -12.29 17.37
CA PRO A 255 -2.57 -12.62 15.93
C PRO A 255 -1.27 -12.15 15.25
N ARG A 256 -0.82 -12.86 14.20
CA ARG A 256 0.20 -12.35 13.25
C ARG A 256 -0.43 -11.24 12.41
N VAL A 257 0.25 -10.09 12.34
CA VAL A 257 -0.08 -9.00 11.44
C VAL A 257 0.62 -9.25 10.09
N VAL A 258 -0.08 -8.98 8.99
CA VAL A 258 0.46 -9.01 7.63
C VAL A 258 -0.01 -7.76 6.86
N ILE A 259 0.92 -6.96 6.35
CA ILE A 259 0.65 -5.76 5.54
C ILE A 259 0.57 -6.16 4.06
N ILE A 260 -0.42 -5.64 3.34
CA ILE A 260 -0.73 -5.97 1.93
C ILE A 260 -1.08 -4.72 1.11
N ASP A 261 -1.11 -4.85 -0.22
CA ASP A 261 -1.50 -3.79 -1.17
C ASP A 261 -0.53 -2.59 -1.28
N PHE A 262 0.73 -2.89 -1.62
CA PHE A 262 1.81 -1.91 -1.79
C PHE A 262 1.70 -1.08 -3.10
N ASN A 263 0.52 -0.98 -3.73
CA ASN A 263 0.38 -0.41 -5.08
C ASN A 263 0.63 1.11 -5.17
N VAL A 264 0.56 1.85 -4.07
CA VAL A 264 0.87 3.29 -4.00
C VAL A 264 2.14 3.61 -3.20
N SER A 265 2.91 2.58 -2.84
CA SER A 265 4.11 2.70 -2.00
C SER A 265 5.35 3.27 -2.71
N ASN A 266 6.30 3.78 -1.92
CA ASN A 266 7.50 4.46 -2.38
C ASN A 266 8.78 3.86 -1.78
N ILE A 267 9.73 3.49 -2.65
CA ILE A 267 11.09 3.10 -2.27
C ILE A 267 11.89 4.37 -1.95
N LEU A 268 12.32 4.53 -0.70
CA LEU A 268 12.94 5.75 -0.18
C LEU A 268 14.29 6.10 -0.83
N GLU A 269 14.98 5.11 -1.42
CA GLU A 269 16.24 5.31 -2.15
C GLU A 269 16.05 6.02 -3.50
N ILE A 270 14.93 5.79 -4.20
CA ILE A 270 14.69 6.22 -5.59
C ILE A 270 13.39 7.04 -5.78
N ASN A 271 12.70 7.35 -4.68
CA ASN A 271 11.62 8.33 -4.63
C ASN A 271 12.18 9.76 -4.79
N ALA A 272 11.39 10.69 -5.32
CA ALA A 272 11.76 12.10 -5.34
C ALA A 272 11.88 12.64 -3.91
N ARG A 273 13.12 12.83 -3.44
CA ARG A 273 13.42 13.34 -2.10
C ARG A 273 12.82 14.73 -1.92
N ARG A 274 11.76 14.83 -1.14
CA ARG A 274 11.17 16.10 -0.71
C ARG A 274 12.05 16.74 0.37
N ARG A 275 11.98 18.06 0.50
CA ARG A 275 12.55 18.76 1.66
C ARG A 275 11.80 18.29 2.91
N GLY A 276 12.50 17.62 3.82
CA GLY A 276 11.91 16.97 5.01
C GLY A 276 11.83 15.44 4.92
N ASP A 277 12.10 14.81 3.77
CA ASP A 277 12.16 13.34 3.69
C ASP A 277 13.32 12.79 4.54
N THR A 278 13.00 11.84 5.41
CA THR A 278 13.92 11.17 6.34
C THR A 278 15.02 10.39 5.62
N ASP A 279 16.28 10.83 5.70
CA ASP A 279 17.41 10.07 5.14
C ASP A 279 17.84 8.94 6.09
N LEU A 280 17.26 7.75 5.89
CA LEU A 280 17.64 6.52 6.61
C LEU A 280 19.15 6.24 6.55
N ASN A 281 19.83 6.55 5.44
CA ASN A 281 21.28 6.34 5.32
C ASN A 281 22.12 7.36 6.09
N ALA A 282 21.54 8.49 6.51
CA ALA A 282 22.15 9.36 7.50
C ALA A 282 21.86 8.82 8.91
N ILE A 283 20.59 8.55 9.20
CA ILE A 283 20.15 8.09 10.53
C ILE A 283 20.81 6.79 10.96
N HIS A 284 20.94 5.76 10.11
CA HIS A 284 21.60 4.50 10.50
C HIS A 284 23.13 4.65 10.70
N LYS A 285 23.74 5.78 10.31
CA LYS A 285 25.13 6.13 10.68
C LYS A 285 25.18 6.89 12.01
N THR A 286 24.26 7.84 12.20
CA THR A 286 24.10 8.65 13.42
C THR A 286 23.67 7.81 14.61
N TRP A 287 22.81 6.82 14.36
CA TRP A 287 22.16 5.96 15.33
C TRP A 287 22.30 4.46 14.95
N PRO A 288 23.51 3.87 14.99
CA PRO A 288 23.74 2.50 14.54
C PRO A 288 22.89 1.48 15.32
N GLY A 289 22.15 0.65 14.59
CA GLY A 289 21.31 -0.41 15.18
C GLY A 289 19.93 0.03 15.68
N ARG A 290 19.60 1.33 15.65
CA ARG A 290 18.25 1.83 15.94
C ARG A 290 17.44 2.06 14.66
N MET A 291 16.14 1.82 14.73
CA MET A 291 15.18 2.08 13.65
C MET A 291 14.48 3.43 13.83
N VAL A 292 14.00 4.03 12.74
CA VAL A 292 13.05 5.16 12.82
C VAL A 292 11.70 4.61 13.25
N GLY A 293 11.33 4.80 14.52
CA GLY A 293 10.05 4.37 15.10
C GLY A 293 8.82 5.03 14.45
N PRO A 294 7.59 4.63 14.81
CA PRO A 294 6.38 5.05 14.10
C PRO A 294 5.93 6.48 14.40
N ILE A 295 6.29 7.06 15.55
CA ILE A 295 5.77 8.36 16.03
C ILE A 295 5.80 9.43 14.94
N THR A 296 6.96 9.67 14.32
CA THR A 296 7.15 10.75 13.32
C THR A 296 6.50 10.47 11.96
N ARG A 297 5.80 9.34 11.79
CA ARG A 297 5.03 8.97 10.58
C ARG A 297 3.54 8.81 10.82
N PHE A 298 3.11 8.62 12.07
CA PHE A 298 1.73 8.30 12.44
C PHE A 298 1.05 9.36 13.31
N TRP A 299 1.78 10.39 13.75
CA TRP A 299 1.18 11.58 14.36
C TRP A 299 0.17 12.21 13.40
N ASP A 300 -1.07 12.40 13.85
CA ASP A 300 -2.24 12.87 13.07
C ASP A 300 -2.65 12.01 11.85
N GLU A 301 -1.96 10.91 11.56
CA GLU A 301 -2.19 10.03 10.39
C GLU A 301 -2.91 8.70 10.78
N LEU A 302 -3.45 8.60 12.01
CA LEU A 302 -4.18 7.43 12.50
C LEU A 302 -5.70 7.46 12.22
N MET A 303 -6.21 8.48 11.53
CA MET A 303 -7.65 8.78 11.37
C MET A 303 -8.50 7.60 10.86
N GLU A 304 -8.03 6.75 9.93
CA GLU A 304 -8.82 5.58 9.49
C GLU A 304 -8.88 4.46 10.56
N PHE A 305 -7.97 4.43 11.53
CA PHE A 305 -8.02 3.52 12.68
C PHE A 305 -8.92 4.06 13.79
N GLU A 306 -8.90 5.38 14.04
CA GLU A 306 -9.78 6.09 15.00
C GLU A 306 -11.25 5.98 14.58
N ILE A 307 -11.61 6.37 13.35
CA ILE A 307 -12.98 6.29 12.80
C ILE A 307 -13.54 4.85 12.79
N LYS A 308 -12.67 3.84 12.83
CA LYS A 308 -13.04 2.41 12.91
C LYS A 308 -13.08 1.87 14.34
N GLY A 309 -12.63 2.64 15.34
CA GLY A 309 -12.61 2.26 16.76
C GLY A 309 -11.48 1.31 17.14
N TRP A 310 -10.37 1.30 16.39
CA TRP A 310 -9.16 0.55 16.75
C TRP A 310 -8.31 1.28 17.79
N VAL A 311 -8.24 2.61 17.67
CA VAL A 311 -7.70 3.55 18.67
C VAL A 311 -8.90 4.38 19.22
N GLU A 312 -8.69 5.16 20.27
CA GLU A 312 -9.72 6.07 20.79
C GLU A 312 -9.95 7.26 19.85
N ASP A 313 -11.22 7.58 19.61
CA ASP A 313 -11.72 8.59 18.66
C ASP A 313 -12.07 9.89 19.42
N ASP A 314 -11.07 10.46 20.10
CA ASP A 314 -11.12 11.74 20.81
C ASP A 314 -9.86 12.58 20.50
N ILE A 315 -9.97 13.91 20.61
CA ILE A 315 -9.01 14.86 20.03
C ILE A 315 -7.61 14.69 20.65
N GLY A 316 -6.68 14.14 19.86
CA GLY A 316 -5.30 13.88 20.25
C GLY A 316 -5.08 12.58 21.03
N ALA A 317 -6.13 11.83 21.38
CA ALA A 317 -6.01 10.59 22.15
C ALA A 317 -5.15 9.54 21.44
N ALA A 318 -5.28 9.42 20.11
CA ALA A 318 -4.42 8.54 19.32
C ALA A 318 -2.93 8.96 19.30
N ASN A 319 -2.65 10.27 19.35
CA ASN A 319 -1.29 10.80 19.42
C ASN A 319 -0.65 10.55 20.79
N GLU A 320 -1.38 10.74 21.89
CA GLU A 320 -0.87 10.40 23.23
C GLU A 320 -0.67 8.90 23.40
N TRP A 321 -1.59 8.07 22.90
CA TRP A 321 -1.42 6.61 22.86
C TRP A 321 -0.18 6.19 22.05
N LEU A 322 0.06 6.83 20.89
CA LEU A 322 1.23 6.63 20.05
C LEU A 322 2.52 7.08 20.76
N TRP A 323 2.47 8.18 21.52
CA TRP A 323 3.58 8.67 22.35
C TRP A 323 3.93 7.67 23.46
N GLU A 324 2.94 7.25 24.27
CA GLU A 324 3.12 6.31 25.38
C GLU A 324 3.63 4.93 24.93
N CYS A 325 3.12 4.38 23.82
CA CYS A 325 3.50 3.04 23.38
C CYS A 325 4.93 2.94 22.80
N PHE A 326 5.52 4.07 22.36
CA PHE A 326 6.68 4.05 21.47
C PHE A 326 7.86 4.97 21.85
N ARG A 327 7.68 6.02 22.66
CA ARG A 327 8.75 7.01 22.93
C ARG A 327 9.96 6.46 23.70
N GLU A 328 9.73 5.47 24.57
CA GLU A 328 10.73 4.88 25.49
C GLU A 328 11.34 3.57 24.96
N ARG A 329 11.04 3.19 23.71
CA ARG A 329 11.55 1.98 23.05
C ARG A 329 13.04 2.12 22.69
N GLU A 330 13.91 1.35 23.33
CA GLU A 330 15.37 1.41 23.09
C GLU A 330 15.77 1.04 21.64
N GLU A 331 14.95 0.24 20.95
CA GLU A 331 15.15 -0.15 19.55
C GLU A 331 14.93 1.01 18.55
N TYR A 332 14.35 2.13 18.98
CA TYR A 332 14.07 3.28 18.12
C TYR A 332 14.99 4.47 18.37
N VAL A 333 15.16 5.28 17.33
CA VAL A 333 15.79 6.61 17.44
C VAL A 333 14.96 7.46 18.40
N PRO A 334 15.56 8.10 19.42
CA PRO A 334 14.81 8.95 20.34
C PRO A 334 14.07 10.08 19.65
N VAL A 335 12.94 10.48 20.22
CA VAL A 335 12.11 11.61 19.76
C VAL A 335 11.97 12.67 20.85
N VAL A 336 11.87 13.92 20.44
CA VAL A 336 11.47 15.06 21.27
C VAL A 336 10.20 15.69 20.75
N ARG A 337 9.37 16.13 21.68
CA ARG A 337 8.14 16.91 21.45
C ARG A 337 8.36 18.27 22.11
N ASP A 338 7.97 19.33 21.42
CA ASP A 338 7.90 20.67 22.01
C ASP A 338 6.54 20.78 22.73
N GLU A 339 6.53 20.92 24.06
CA GLU A 339 5.28 20.99 24.84
C GLU A 339 4.54 22.31 24.63
N ASP A 340 5.23 23.36 24.16
CA ASP A 340 4.65 24.67 23.84
C ASP A 340 4.08 24.75 22.40
N ARG A 341 4.08 23.64 21.64
CA ARG A 341 3.61 23.61 20.24
C ARG A 341 2.78 22.38 19.86
N GLU A 342 1.82 22.60 18.96
CA GLU A 342 1.06 21.55 18.26
C GLU A 342 1.87 20.94 17.08
N GLU A 343 3.21 20.89 17.17
CA GLU A 343 4.08 20.34 16.13
C GLU A 343 4.31 18.82 16.33
N CYS A 344 4.36 18.06 15.23
CA CYS A 344 4.66 16.63 15.25
C CYS A 344 6.05 16.36 15.89
N PRO A 345 6.19 15.39 16.82
CA PRO A 345 7.46 15.07 17.46
C PRO A 345 8.55 14.74 16.44
N ARG A 346 9.75 15.26 16.67
CA ARG A 346 10.91 15.12 15.77
C ARG A 346 11.94 14.15 16.35
N LEU A 347 12.71 13.52 15.46
CA LEU A 347 13.87 12.73 15.87
C LEU A 347 14.91 13.64 16.55
N VAL A 348 15.58 13.12 17.57
CA VAL A 348 16.65 13.85 18.28
C VAL A 348 17.92 13.85 17.44
N GLU A 349 18.49 15.03 17.23
CA GLU A 349 19.79 15.18 16.58
C GLU A 349 20.92 15.01 17.61
N VAL A 350 22.06 14.45 17.19
CA VAL A 350 23.14 14.08 18.12
C VAL A 350 23.73 15.28 18.85
N GLU A 351 23.75 16.44 18.19
CA GLU A 351 24.25 17.71 18.73
C GLU A 351 23.43 18.19 19.94
N GLU A 352 22.12 17.89 19.96
CA GLU A 352 21.19 18.20 21.06
C GLU A 352 21.47 17.34 22.30
N LEU A 353 21.92 16.09 22.10
CA LEU A 353 22.25 15.15 23.18
C LEU A 353 23.67 15.31 23.74
N THR A 354 24.61 15.83 22.95
CA THR A 354 25.95 16.15 23.46
C THR A 354 25.99 17.48 24.20
N GLY A 355 24.89 18.26 24.20
CA GLY A 355 24.83 19.59 24.79
C GLY A 355 25.78 20.59 24.11
N CYS A 356 26.19 20.30 22.88
CA CYS A 356 27.10 21.14 22.11
C CYS A 356 26.31 22.23 21.39
N VAL A 357 25.71 23.13 22.18
CA VAL A 357 25.37 24.46 21.69
C VAL A 357 26.67 25.06 21.14
N SER A 358 26.66 25.48 19.88
CA SER A 358 27.73 26.30 19.34
C SER A 358 27.58 27.71 19.91
N ASP A 359 28.40 28.03 20.92
CA ASP A 359 28.48 29.36 21.53
C ASP A 359 28.98 30.40 20.49
N ASP A 360 28.08 30.90 19.64
CA ASP A 360 28.29 32.03 18.72
C ASP A 360 27.82 33.36 19.36
N ASP A 361 28.16 33.52 20.65
CA ASP A 361 27.89 34.73 21.45
C ASP A 361 29.00 35.77 21.24
N GLY A 362 28.83 36.64 20.24
CA GLY A 362 29.67 37.84 20.07
C GLY A 362 29.70 38.39 18.63
N GLU A 363 29.41 39.66 18.34
CA GLU A 363 29.05 40.81 19.19
C GLU A 363 28.00 41.66 18.45
N ASP A 364 26.96 42.15 19.13
CA ASP A 364 25.99 43.12 18.57
C ASP A 364 25.84 44.35 19.49
N ASP A 365 26.98 45.02 19.76
CA ASP A 365 27.10 46.11 20.74
C ASP A 365 27.04 47.50 20.06
N VAL A 366 25.84 47.90 19.61
CA VAL A 366 25.62 49.08 18.74
C VAL A 366 24.98 50.28 19.48
N VAL A 367 25.62 50.77 20.55
CA VAL A 367 25.30 52.05 21.20
C VAL A 367 26.52 52.59 21.99
N VAL A 368 26.94 53.87 21.94
CA VAL A 368 26.43 55.10 21.29
C VAL A 368 27.65 55.82 20.61
N PHE A 369 27.84 57.14 20.40
CA PHE A 369 27.19 58.40 20.79
C PHE A 369 27.29 59.48 19.69
N ARG A 370 27.92 60.65 19.95
CA ARG A 370 28.14 61.76 19.00
C ARG A 370 29.44 62.52 19.35
N GLY A 371 30.17 62.98 18.33
CA GLY A 371 31.27 63.95 18.45
C GLY A 371 31.23 64.97 17.30
N ARG A 372 31.67 66.21 17.55
CA ARG A 372 31.70 67.30 16.53
C ARG A 372 33.13 67.58 16.07
N GLY A 373 33.31 67.63 14.75
CA GLY A 373 34.13 68.63 14.02
C GLY A 373 35.64 68.70 14.23
N VAL A 374 36.36 68.76 13.11
CA VAL A 374 37.00 70.01 12.67
C VAL A 374 36.48 70.32 11.26
#